data_AF-A0A7K4H7D4-F1
#
_entry.id   AF-A0A7K4H7D4-F1
#
_cell.length_a   1.000
_cell.length_b   1.000
_cell.length_c   1.000
_cell.angle_alpha   90.00
_cell.angle_beta   90.00
_cell.angle_gamma   90.00
#
_symmetry.space_group_name_H-M   'P 1'
#
loop_
_entity.id
_entity.type
_entity.pdbx_description
1 polymer ?
#
loop_
_entity_poly.entity_id
_entity_poly.type
_entity_poly.pdbx_seq_one_letter_code
_entity_poly.pdbx_strand_id
1 'polypeptide(L)'
;MSIEVKNIERCTSYCPTQWEGETINGEEIYIRYRWGFLRVDVNNEEVFGVQIGGEMDGVLTDEEMEEATKGVIEWTKNCQNQEQSTD
;
A
#
# COMPACT_ATOMS: atom_id res chain seq x y z
N MET A 1 -2.33 2.90 17.39
CA MET A 1 -2.82 1.56 16.99
C MET A 1 -2.31 1.36 15.58
N SER A 2 -1.64 0.25 15.32
CA SER A 2 -1.15 -0.10 13.98
C SER A 2 -2.06 -1.15 13.34
N ILE A 3 -2.18 -1.12 12.02
CA ILE A 3 -2.94 -2.07 11.21
C ILE A 3 -1.97 -3.11 10.65
N GLU A 4 -2.15 -4.37 11.01
CA GLU A 4 -1.30 -5.46 10.52
C GLU A 4 -1.84 -6.02 9.19
N VAL A 5 -1.00 -5.98 8.16
CA VAL A 5 -1.38 -6.38 6.79
C VAL A 5 -0.79 -7.73 6.46
N LYS A 6 -1.65 -8.66 6.03
CA LYS A 6 -1.28 -10.03 5.68
C LYS A 6 -0.71 -10.14 4.26
N ASN A 7 -1.33 -9.45 3.31
CA ASN A 7 -0.91 -9.40 1.92
C ASN A 7 -1.36 -8.08 1.29
N ILE A 8 -0.58 -7.60 0.33
CA ILE A 8 -0.91 -6.46 -0.49
C ILE A 8 -0.36 -6.67 -1.91
N GLU A 9 -1.14 -6.29 -2.91
CA GLU A 9 -0.79 -6.40 -4.32
C GLU A 9 -1.00 -5.04 -4.99
N ARG A 10 -0.04 -4.66 -5.84
CA ARG A 10 -0.15 -3.45 -6.66
C ARG A 10 -1.01 -3.74 -7.90
N CYS A 11 -2.14 -3.07 -8.01
CA CYS A 11 -3.10 -3.30 -9.11
C CYS A 11 -2.72 -2.53 -10.38
N THR A 12 -1.97 -1.43 -10.24
CA THR A 12 -1.65 -0.53 -11.36
C THR A 12 -0.20 -0.07 -11.36
N SER A 13 0.42 -0.07 -12.53
CA SER A 13 1.76 0.51 -12.76
C SER A 13 1.70 1.95 -13.32
N TYR A 14 0.50 2.52 -13.42
CA TYR A 14 0.24 3.85 -13.99
C TYR A 14 -0.53 4.75 -13.01
N CYS A 15 -1.00 5.91 -13.48
CA CYS A 15 -1.70 6.91 -12.69
C CYS A 15 -3.24 6.71 -12.72
N PRO A 16 -3.92 6.50 -11.58
CA PRO A 16 -3.39 6.48 -10.21
C PRO A 16 -2.70 5.16 -9.88
N THR A 17 -1.65 5.21 -9.05
CA THR A 17 -1.10 3.99 -8.44
C THR A 17 -2.04 3.50 -7.35
N GLN A 18 -2.32 2.20 -7.35
CA GLN A 18 -3.29 1.56 -6.48
C GLN A 18 -2.75 0.23 -5.96
N TRP A 19 -3.13 -0.09 -4.72
CA TRP A 19 -2.86 -1.37 -4.10
C TRP A 19 -4.12 -1.88 -3.39
N GLU A 20 -4.28 -3.21 -3.38
CA GLU A 20 -5.37 -3.92 -2.71
C GLU A 20 -4.79 -5.03 -1.85
N GLY A 21 -5.42 -5.32 -0.71
CA GLY A 21 -4.91 -6.30 0.22
C GLY A 21 -5.89 -6.66 1.32
N GLU A 22 -5.38 -7.37 2.32
CA GLU A 22 -6.17 -7.88 3.45
C GLU A 22 -5.38 -7.73 4.75
N THR A 23 -6.03 -7.29 5.83
CA THR A 23 -5.46 -7.31 7.18
C THR A 23 -5.38 -8.75 7.71
N ILE A 24 -4.62 -8.97 8.79
CA ILE A 24 -4.63 -10.28 9.48
C ILE A 24 -6.00 -10.64 10.08
N ASN A 25 -6.89 -9.65 10.25
CA ASN A 25 -8.23 -9.82 10.80
C ASN A 25 -9.27 -10.10 9.71
N GLY A 26 -8.88 -10.13 8.43
CA GLY A 26 -9.77 -10.35 7.30
C GLY A 26 -10.49 -9.10 6.80
N GLU A 27 -9.95 -7.92 7.11
CA GLU A 27 -10.51 -6.64 6.64
C GLU A 27 -9.88 -6.27 5.30
N GLU A 28 -10.67 -5.76 4.38
CA GLU A 28 -10.19 -5.36 3.06
C GLU A 28 -9.40 -4.05 3.17
N ILE A 29 -8.24 -4.01 2.51
CA ILE A 29 -7.40 -2.81 2.43
C ILE A 29 -7.41 -2.31 1.00
N TYR A 30 -7.62 -1.01 0.86
CA TYR A 30 -7.48 -0.32 -0.42
C TYR A 30 -6.59 0.91 -0.25
N ILE A 31 -5.56 1.02 -1.08
CA ILE A 31 -4.62 2.14 -1.08
C ILE A 31 -4.62 2.78 -2.45
N ARG A 32 -4.69 4.11 -2.47
CA ARG A 32 -4.68 4.88 -3.71
C ARG A 32 -3.81 6.12 -3.58
N TYR A 33 -2.94 6.30 -4.55
CA TYR A 33 -2.16 7.52 -4.72
C TYR A 33 -2.60 8.30 -5.95
N ARG A 34 -3.14 9.51 -5.74
CA ARG A 34 -3.55 10.42 -6.83
C ARG A 34 -3.56 11.88 -6.37
N TRP A 35 -3.16 12.77 -7.26
CA TRP A 35 -3.01 14.21 -7.03
C TRP A 35 -2.08 14.52 -5.85
N GLY A 36 -1.01 13.71 -5.71
CA GLY A 36 -0.04 13.82 -4.63
C GLY A 36 -0.55 13.35 -3.25
N PHE A 37 -1.77 12.81 -3.19
CA PHE A 37 -2.41 12.35 -1.97
C PHE A 37 -2.42 10.83 -1.90
N LEU A 38 -1.83 10.28 -0.84
CA LEU A 38 -1.89 8.86 -0.50
C LEU A 38 -3.02 8.65 0.50
N ARG A 39 -3.97 7.78 0.14
CA ARG A 39 -5.11 7.40 0.98
C ARG A 39 -5.09 5.90 1.25
N VAL A 40 -5.44 5.51 2.46
CA VAL A 40 -5.63 4.13 2.90
C VAL A 40 -7.04 3.99 3.46
N ASP A 41 -7.78 3.04 2.90
CA ASP A 41 -9.09 2.63 3.37
C ASP A 41 -9.02 1.21 3.94
N VAL A 42 -9.70 0.98 5.06
CA VAL A 42 -9.94 -0.36 5.62
C VAL A 42 -11.45 -0.57 5.70
N ASN A 43 -11.96 -1.65 5.11
CA ASN A 43 -13.41 -1.91 4.98
C ASN A 43 -14.20 -0.70 4.43
N ASN A 44 -13.63 0.00 3.44
CA ASN A 44 -14.18 1.23 2.84
C ASN A 44 -14.23 2.46 3.76
N GLU A 45 -13.62 2.42 4.96
CA GLU A 45 -13.45 3.58 5.83
C GLU A 45 -12.02 4.13 5.72
N GLU A 46 -11.90 5.44 5.52
CA GLU A 46 -10.59 6.11 5.45
C GLU A 46 -9.95 6.14 6.84
N VAL A 47 -8.83 5.42 6.97
CA VAL A 47 -8.08 5.32 8.23
C VAL A 47 -6.81 6.16 8.22
N PHE A 48 -6.31 6.51 7.03
CA PHE A 48 -5.12 7.32 6.86
C PHE A 48 -5.12 8.07 5.52
N GLY A 49 -4.61 9.30 5.56
CA GLY A 49 -4.47 10.16 4.40
C GLY A 49 -3.34 11.15 4.58
N VAL A 50 -2.48 11.30 3.57
CA VAL A 50 -1.35 12.23 3.63
C VAL A 50 -1.03 12.81 2.25
N GLN A 51 -0.74 14.11 2.21
CA GLN A 51 -0.23 14.80 1.03
C GLN A 51 1.31 14.68 1.00
N ILE A 52 1.85 13.88 0.09
CA ILE A 52 3.30 13.63 -0.05
C ILE A 52 3.86 14.05 -1.41
N GLY A 53 3.01 14.32 -2.39
CA GLY A 53 3.40 14.82 -3.72
C GLY A 53 2.64 16.07 -4.16
N GLY A 54 2.84 16.46 -5.41
CA GLY A 54 2.16 17.61 -6.02
C GLY A 54 0.78 17.27 -6.61
N GLU A 55 -0.01 18.30 -6.92
CA GLU A 55 -1.40 18.15 -7.43
C GLU A 55 -1.50 17.39 -8.78
N MET A 56 -0.41 17.32 -9.54
CA MET A 56 -0.33 16.56 -10.80
C MET A 56 0.27 15.16 -10.64
N ASP A 57 0.72 14.81 -9.45
CA ASP A 57 1.35 13.53 -9.19
C ASP A 57 0.31 12.41 -9.04
N GLY A 58 0.65 11.21 -9.46
CA GLY A 58 -0.21 10.04 -9.27
C GLY A 58 0.50 8.73 -9.52
N VAL A 59 1.84 8.74 -9.48
CA VAL A 59 2.65 7.53 -9.48
C VAL A 59 3.51 7.53 -8.22
N LEU A 60 3.49 6.42 -7.50
CA LEU A 60 4.27 6.24 -6.28
C LEU A 60 4.85 4.82 -6.27
N THR A 61 6.06 4.64 -5.75
CA THR A 61 6.65 3.30 -5.62
C THR A 61 6.11 2.56 -4.41
N ASP A 62 6.34 1.25 -4.37
CA ASP A 62 5.93 0.43 -3.23
C ASP A 62 6.75 0.83 -1.98
N GLU A 63 8.03 1.17 -2.12
CA GLU A 63 8.85 1.63 -1.00
C GLU A 63 8.40 3.00 -0.45
N GLU A 64 8.03 3.93 -1.33
CA GLU A 64 7.50 5.24 -0.92
C GLU A 64 6.15 5.11 -0.19
N MET A 65 5.30 4.18 -0.63
CA MET A 65 4.05 3.83 0.02
C MET A 65 4.29 3.21 1.41
N GLU A 66 5.21 2.24 1.53
CA GLU A 66 5.58 1.63 2.82
C GLU A 66 6.13 2.68 3.80
N GLU A 67 7.00 3.59 3.35
CA GLU A 67 7.57 4.62 4.23
C GLU A 67 6.54 5.67 4.64
N ALA A 68 5.63 6.08 3.73
CA ALA A 68 4.59 7.05 4.03
C ALA A 68 3.56 6.54 5.04
N THR A 69 3.37 5.21 5.11
CA THR A 69 2.40 4.55 6.01
C THR A 69 3.03 4.01 7.29
N LYS A 70 4.33 4.23 7.48
CA LYS A 70 5.11 3.76 8.63
C LYS A 70 4.53 4.27 9.95
N GLY A 71 4.32 3.35 10.89
CA GLY A 71 3.72 3.63 12.19
C GLY A 71 2.19 3.66 12.19
N VAL A 72 1.56 3.57 11.01
CA VAL A 72 0.12 3.32 10.84
C VAL A 72 -0.10 1.88 10.39
N ILE A 73 0.69 1.42 9.43
CA ILE A 73 0.60 0.08 8.86
C ILE A 73 1.86 -0.72 9.19
N GLU A 74 1.65 -1.95 9.64
CA GLU A 74 2.70 -2.96 9.83
C GLU A 74 2.61 -3.97 8.70
N TRP A 75 3.59 -3.88 7.80
CA TRP A 75 3.68 -4.72 6.60
C TRP A 75 4.28 -6.07 6.96
N THR A 76 3.45 -7.12 7.01
CA THR A 76 3.97 -8.47 7.27
C THR A 76 4.74 -8.94 6.03
N LYS A 77 6.06 -8.77 6.03
CA LYS A 77 6.92 -9.30 4.97
C LYS A 77 6.97 -10.82 5.11
N ASN A 78 6.01 -11.51 4.51
CA ASN A 78 6.15 -12.94 4.27
C ASN A 78 7.31 -13.12 3.28
N CYS A 79 8.49 -13.41 3.81
CA CYS A 79 9.63 -13.87 3.03
C CYS A 79 9.22 -15.15 2.28
N GLN A 80 8.77 -15.02 1.04
CA GLN A 80 8.71 -16.15 0.12
C GLN A 80 10.03 -16.20 -0.66
N ASN A 81 10.65 -17.37 -0.53
CA ASN A 81 11.93 -17.80 -1.06
C ASN A 81 12.25 -17.26 -2.46
N GLN A 82 13.45 -16.70 -2.62
CA GLN A 82 14.08 -16.59 -3.94
C GLN A 82 14.52 -18.00 -4.37
N GLU A 83 13.69 -18.72 -5.09
CA GLU A 83 14.19 -19.79 -5.96
C GLU A 83 14.83 -19.13 -7.17
N GLN A 84 16.15 -18.90 -7.08
CA GLN A 84 16.99 -18.74 -8.27
C GLN A 84 16.95 -20.06 -9.03
N SER A 85 16.14 -20.11 -10.08
CA SER A 85 16.19 -21.15 -11.09
C SER A 85 16.61 -20.49 -12.40
N THR A 86 17.81 -20.78 -12.85
CA THR A 86 18.12 -20.98 -14.28
C THR A 86 19.52 -21.58 -14.41
N ASP A 87 19.57 -22.65 -15.22
CA ASP A 87 20.71 -23.46 -15.66
C ASP A 87 22.02 -22.70 -15.95
#